data_AF-A0A482D7H0-F1
#
_entry.id   AF-A0A482D7H0-F1
#
_cell.length_a   1.000
_cell.length_b   1.000
_cell.length_c   1.000
_cell.angle_alpha   90.00
_cell.angle_beta   90.00
_cell.angle_gamma   90.00
#
_symmetry.space_group_name_H-M   'P 1'
#
loop_
_entity.id
_entity.type
_entity.pdbx_description
1 polymer ?
#
loop_
_entity_poly.entity_id
_entity_poly.type
_entity_poly.pdbx_seq_one_letter_code
_entity_poly.pdbx_strand_id
1 'polypeptide(L)'
;MKQSTWIWIAFVAAALIIAGVLIYASKGSEMENALSQNTTAAADTNTSSVGNTSKTGSTVGMKSTLGGIFDETGNYQCDYDQVSAQSRSTNVIYISNGKLRGEFRTITPALSTNSIFLYDGSYLYSWTEGKSTGKVTQPKTIKDLPSLIPEDITSGRILGSGLNSVGWNCHAWSLDKSKLVKPAYVVFN
;
A
#
# COMPACT_ATOMS: atom_id res chain seq x y z
N MET A 1 6.53 -22.42 -56.80
CA MET A 1 5.31 -22.12 -56.00
C MET A 1 5.55 -21.84 -54.51
N LYS A 2 6.79 -21.74 -53.99
CA LYS A 2 7.08 -21.48 -52.55
C LYS A 2 7.27 -20.01 -52.16
N GLN A 3 7.32 -19.07 -53.10
CA GLN A 3 7.54 -17.65 -52.81
C GLN A 3 6.27 -16.88 -52.41
N SER A 4 5.08 -17.35 -52.81
CA SER A 4 3.81 -16.67 -52.51
C SER A 4 3.43 -16.75 -51.02
N THR A 5 3.78 -17.84 -50.33
CA THR A 5 3.40 -18.07 -48.94
C THR A 5 4.10 -17.16 -47.93
N TRP A 6 5.32 -16.68 -48.22
CA TRP A 6 6.05 -15.78 -47.32
C TRP A 6 5.49 -14.36 -47.31
N ILE A 7 4.94 -13.91 -48.44
CA ILE A 7 4.33 -12.57 -48.56
C ILE A 7 3.08 -12.49 -47.68
N TRP A 8 2.24 -13.53 -47.69
CA TRP A 8 1.04 -13.57 -46.85
C TRP A 8 1.33 -13.57 -45.34
N ILE A 9 2.38 -14.28 -44.90
CA ILE A 9 2.78 -14.31 -43.49
C ILE A 9 3.25 -12.92 -43.03
N ALA A 10 4.01 -12.21 -43.86
CA ALA A 10 4.48 -10.86 -43.54
C ALA A 10 3.31 -9.85 -43.41
N PHE A 11 2.31 -9.94 -44.29
CA PHE A 11 1.12 -9.08 -44.22
C PHE A 11 0.27 -9.35 -42.97
N VAL A 12 0.06 -10.62 -42.60
CA VAL A 12 -0.71 -10.98 -41.40
C VAL A 12 0.01 -10.52 -40.13
N ALA A 13 1.33 -10.69 -40.06
CA ALA A 13 2.13 -10.23 -38.92
C ALA A 13 2.09 -8.70 -38.77
N ALA A 14 2.20 -7.95 -39.87
CA ALA A 14 2.10 -6.49 -39.84
C ALA A 14 0.71 -6.00 -39.40
N ALA A 15 -0.37 -6.63 -39.87
CA ALA A 15 -1.73 -6.29 -39.48
C ALA A 15 -1.98 -6.52 -37.98
N LEU A 16 -1.45 -7.61 -37.40
CA LEU A 16 -1.57 -7.91 -35.97
C LEU A 16 -0.81 -6.90 -35.10
N ILE A 17 0.37 -6.44 -35.54
CA ILE A 17 1.14 -5.42 -34.83
C ILE A 17 0.39 -4.09 -34.83
N ILE A 18 -0.15 -3.66 -35.98
CA ILE A 18 -0.92 -2.41 -36.08
C ILE A 18 -2.18 -2.46 -35.22
N ALA A 19 -2.92 -3.58 -35.23
CA ALA A 19 -4.10 -3.76 -34.38
C ALA A 19 -3.76 -3.72 -32.88
N GLY A 20 -2.64 -4.35 -32.47
CA GLY A 20 -2.17 -4.32 -31.09
C GLY A 20 -1.84 -2.92 -30.60
N VAL A 21 -1.16 -2.11 -31.42
CA VAL A 21 -0.81 -0.72 -31.09
C VAL A 21 -2.06 0.17 -30.96
N LEU A 22 -3.05 0.01 -31.85
CA LEU A 22 -4.30 0.78 -31.79
C LEU A 22 -5.14 0.44 -30.55
N ILE A 23 -5.20 -0.83 -30.12
CA ILE A 23 -5.92 -1.23 -28.91
C ILE A 23 -5.21 -0.75 -27.64
N TYR A 24 -3.87 -0.66 -27.67
CA TYR A 24 -3.12 -0.16 -26.51
C TYR A 24 -3.27 1.35 -26.35
N ALA A 25 -3.33 2.11 -27.44
CA ALA A 25 -3.48 3.56 -27.42
C ALA A 25 -4.89 4.03 -27.00
N SER A 26 -5.94 3.22 -27.19
CA SER A 26 -7.32 3.59 -26.83
C SER A 26 -7.69 3.37 -25.37
N LYS A 27 -6.81 2.80 -24.53
CA LYS A 27 -7.08 2.55 -23.11
C LYS A 27 -6.70 3.69 -22.15
N GLY A 28 -6.31 4.85 -22.68
CA GLY A 28 -5.88 5.99 -21.87
C GLY A 28 -6.68 7.26 -22.18
N SER A 29 -7.92 7.35 -21.72
CA SER A 29 -8.62 8.63 -21.46
C SER A 29 -10.06 8.38 -21.02
N GLU A 30 -10.30 8.28 -19.71
CA GLU A 30 -11.62 8.58 -19.12
C GLU A 30 -11.52 8.54 -17.58
N MET A 31 -11.25 9.69 -16.96
CA MET A 31 -11.81 10.08 -15.66
C MET A 31 -11.43 11.52 -15.32
N GLU A 32 -12.22 12.49 -15.77
CA GLU A 32 -12.51 13.70 -15.00
C GLU A 32 -13.68 14.49 -15.62
N ASN A 33 -14.88 14.37 -15.04
CA ASN A 33 -15.75 15.52 -14.73
C ASN A 33 -17.06 15.05 -14.10
N ALA A 34 -17.19 15.26 -12.80
CA ALA A 34 -18.48 15.46 -12.15
C ALA A 34 -18.26 16.36 -10.93
N LEU A 35 -18.04 17.64 -11.18
CA LEU A 35 -18.09 18.68 -10.16
C LEU A 35 -19.56 19.12 -10.01
N SER A 36 -20.22 18.65 -8.96
CA SER A 36 -21.50 19.22 -8.51
C SER A 36 -21.25 20.60 -7.90
N GLN A 37 -21.87 21.60 -8.52
CA GLN A 37 -22.09 22.92 -7.94
C GLN A 37 -23.03 22.80 -6.75
N ASN A 38 -22.60 23.29 -5.59
CA ASN A 38 -23.55 23.90 -4.66
C ASN A 38 -22.97 25.20 -4.12
N THR A 39 -23.74 26.25 -4.34
CA THR A 39 -23.42 27.64 -4.08
C THR A 39 -23.76 27.98 -2.63
N THR A 40 -22.81 28.47 -1.86
CA THR A 40 -23.10 29.52 -0.87
C THR A 40 -21.86 30.38 -0.66
N ALA A 41 -22.04 31.67 -0.88
CA ALA A 41 -21.02 32.69 -0.74
C ALA A 41 -20.68 32.93 0.74
N ALA A 42 -19.40 33.03 1.05
CA ALA A 42 -18.87 33.96 2.04
C ALA A 42 -17.44 34.30 1.61
N ALA A 43 -17.18 35.59 1.42
CA ALA A 43 -15.87 36.14 1.13
C ALA A 43 -14.97 35.97 2.35
N ASP A 44 -13.75 35.51 2.13
CA ASP A 44 -12.59 36.04 2.86
C ASP A 44 -11.31 35.81 2.07
N THR A 45 -10.61 36.91 1.88
CA THR A 45 -9.29 37.00 1.28
C THR A 45 -8.29 36.18 2.08
N ASN A 46 -7.67 35.17 1.48
CA ASN A 46 -6.38 34.67 1.95
C ASN A 46 -5.54 34.07 0.83
N THR A 47 -4.39 34.70 0.62
CA THR A 47 -3.26 34.26 -0.19
C THR A 47 -2.76 32.91 0.30
N SER A 48 -2.98 31.85 -0.48
CA SER A 48 -2.38 30.53 -0.26
C SER A 48 -0.89 30.57 -0.59
N SER A 49 -0.07 30.85 0.43
CA SER A 49 1.31 30.36 0.50
C SER A 49 1.26 28.84 0.68
N VAL A 50 1.99 28.10 -0.17
CA VAL A 50 2.20 26.66 -0.05
C VAL A 50 3.03 26.39 1.20
N GLY A 51 2.34 26.28 2.34
CA GLY A 51 2.89 25.83 3.61
C GLY A 51 3.00 24.32 3.61
N ASN A 52 4.22 23.83 3.39
CA ASN A 52 4.60 22.44 3.59
C ASN A 52 4.44 22.09 5.08
N THR A 53 3.22 21.73 5.48
CA THR A 53 2.90 21.42 6.87
C THR A 53 3.33 19.98 7.12
N SER A 54 4.54 19.82 7.65
CA SER A 54 4.99 18.58 8.27
C SER A 54 3.98 18.20 9.36
N LYS A 55 3.14 17.19 9.09
CA LYS A 55 2.27 16.57 10.09
C LYS A 55 3.17 15.84 11.09
N THR A 56 3.64 16.57 12.10
CA THR A 56 4.25 15.97 13.29
C THR A 56 3.13 15.41 14.16
N GLY A 57 2.62 14.23 13.78
CA GLY A 57 1.82 13.38 14.64
C GLY A 57 2.76 12.48 15.44
N SER A 58 3.32 13.00 16.53
CA SER A 58 4.03 12.16 17.50
C SER A 58 2.98 11.62 18.47
N THR A 59 2.65 10.33 18.36
CA THR A 59 1.78 9.66 19.32
C THR A 59 2.53 9.48 20.63
N VAL A 60 2.25 10.37 21.58
CA VAL A 60 2.70 10.26 22.98
C VAL A 60 2.31 8.88 23.52
N GLY A 61 3.30 8.04 23.81
CA GLY A 61 3.10 6.74 24.46
C GLY A 61 3.33 5.49 23.60
N MET A 62 3.49 5.62 22.29
CA MET A 62 3.84 4.47 21.43
C MET A 62 5.32 4.13 21.60
N LYS A 63 5.65 2.86 21.85
CA LYS A 63 7.04 2.43 21.95
C LYS A 63 7.76 2.67 20.61
N SER A 64 8.95 3.26 20.72
CA SER A 64 9.73 3.80 19.61
C SER A 64 10.13 2.81 18.51
N THR A 65 9.98 1.51 18.72
CA THR A 65 10.43 0.51 17.75
C THR A 65 9.35 -0.55 17.61
N LEU A 66 9.22 -1.12 16.40
CA LEU A 66 8.42 -2.33 16.19
C LEU A 66 8.96 -3.48 17.07
N GLY A 67 10.23 -3.37 17.50
CA GLY A 67 10.88 -4.06 18.62
C GLY A 67 10.06 -4.22 19.91
N GLY A 68 9.16 -3.28 20.20
CA GLY A 68 8.32 -3.28 21.41
C GLY A 68 6.84 -3.59 21.18
N ILE A 69 6.44 -3.97 19.95
CA ILE A 69 5.02 -4.10 19.60
C ILE A 69 4.30 -5.20 20.36
N PHE A 70 5.00 -6.29 20.69
CA PHE A 70 4.46 -7.38 21.48
C PHE A 70 4.07 -6.93 22.89
N ASP A 71 4.70 -5.86 23.39
CA ASP A 71 4.46 -5.26 24.69
C ASP A 71 3.70 -3.92 24.59
N GLU A 72 3.10 -3.62 23.44
CA GLU A 72 2.34 -2.38 23.21
C GLU A 72 0.91 -2.54 23.69
N THR A 73 0.47 -1.64 24.58
CA THR A 73 -0.84 -1.70 25.24
C THR A 73 -1.86 -0.70 24.67
N GLY A 74 -1.44 0.18 23.77
CA GLY A 74 -2.31 1.14 23.09
C GLY A 74 -2.91 0.63 21.78
N ASN A 75 -3.84 1.42 21.23
CA ASN A 75 -4.43 1.21 19.91
C ASN A 75 -3.90 2.27 18.96
N TYR A 76 -3.15 1.87 17.93
CA TYR A 76 -2.59 2.79 16.95
C TYR A 76 -2.87 2.34 15.52
N GLN A 77 -3.11 3.31 14.66
CA GLN A 77 -3.02 3.14 13.22
C GLN A 77 -1.83 3.95 12.72
N CYS A 78 -1.01 3.33 11.90
CA CYS A 78 0.13 3.97 11.30
C CYS A 78 0.09 3.82 9.78
N ASP A 79 0.04 4.96 9.10
CA ASP A 79 0.11 5.04 7.66
C ASP A 79 1.59 5.10 7.25
N TYR A 80 2.00 4.23 6.33
CA TYR A 80 3.37 4.11 5.83
C TYR A 80 3.38 4.16 4.32
N ASP A 81 4.08 5.15 3.76
CA ASP A 81 4.27 5.28 2.34
C ASP A 81 5.76 5.15 2.01
N GLN A 82 6.07 4.40 0.95
CA GLN A 82 7.41 4.34 0.39
C GLN A 82 7.34 4.53 -1.12
N VAL A 83 8.16 5.45 -1.62
CA VAL A 83 8.34 5.69 -3.05
C VAL A 83 9.79 5.39 -3.37
N SER A 84 10.00 4.62 -4.44
CA SER A 84 11.27 4.42 -5.12
C SER A 84 11.09 4.71 -6.62
N ALA A 85 12.18 4.78 -7.38
CA ALA A 85 12.10 4.90 -8.83
C ALA A 85 11.42 3.70 -9.52
N GLN A 86 11.30 2.55 -8.85
CA GLN A 86 10.77 1.31 -9.41
C GLN A 86 9.43 0.87 -8.79
N SER A 87 9.06 1.45 -7.65
CA SER A 87 7.87 1.03 -6.91
C SER A 87 7.32 2.15 -6.04
N ARG A 88 6.01 2.10 -5.82
CA ARG A 88 5.34 2.88 -4.79
C ARG A 88 4.56 1.93 -3.90
N SER A 89 4.62 2.12 -2.59
CA SER A 89 3.77 1.41 -1.66
C SER A 89 3.02 2.38 -0.75
N THR A 90 1.76 2.03 -0.48
CA THR A 90 0.89 2.67 0.49
C THR A 90 0.40 1.59 1.42
N ASN A 91 0.72 1.75 2.69
CA ASN A 91 0.61 0.68 3.66
C ASN A 91 -0.03 1.21 4.93
N VAL A 92 -0.78 0.36 5.63
CA VAL A 92 -1.42 0.71 6.89
C VAL A 92 -1.13 -0.39 7.89
N ILE A 93 -0.65 -0.01 9.07
CA ILE A 93 -0.37 -0.91 10.16
C ILE A 93 -1.28 -0.56 11.34
N TYR A 94 -2.08 -1.53 11.76
CA TYR A 94 -2.95 -1.45 12.93
C TYR A 94 -2.31 -2.21 14.08
N ILE A 95 -2.26 -1.60 15.25
CA ILE A 95 -1.64 -2.13 16.46
C ILE A 95 -2.66 -2.07 17.59
N SER A 96 -2.79 -3.14 18.35
CA SER A 96 -3.61 -3.16 19.57
C SER A 96 -3.19 -4.30 20.48
N ASN A 97 -2.82 -4.00 21.73
CA ASN A 97 -2.60 -4.99 22.79
C ASN A 97 -1.72 -6.17 22.36
N GLY A 98 -0.51 -5.88 21.85
CA GLY A 98 0.41 -6.92 21.37
C GLY A 98 0.05 -7.56 20.03
N LYS A 99 -1.08 -7.18 19.42
CA LYS A 99 -1.51 -7.66 18.09
C LYS A 99 -1.19 -6.63 17.02
N LEU A 100 -0.93 -7.12 15.82
CA LEU A 100 -0.62 -6.29 14.66
C LEU A 100 -1.39 -6.78 13.44
N ARG A 101 -1.86 -5.86 12.61
CA ARG A 101 -2.20 -6.12 11.22
C ARG A 101 -1.49 -5.13 10.32
N GLY A 102 -0.78 -5.63 9.31
CA GLY A 102 -0.22 -4.79 8.25
C GLY A 102 -0.90 -5.08 6.92
N GLU A 103 -1.29 -4.03 6.21
CA GLU A 103 -1.80 -4.09 4.85
C GLU A 103 -0.84 -3.32 3.96
N PHE A 104 -0.21 -4.01 3.01
CA PHE A 104 0.87 -3.47 2.18
C PHE A 104 0.48 -3.52 0.71
N ARG A 105 0.12 -2.37 0.14
CA ARG A 105 -0.17 -2.25 -1.29
C ARG A 105 1.08 -1.75 -1.99
N THR A 106 1.71 -2.61 -2.78
CA THR A 106 2.89 -2.25 -3.59
C THR A 106 2.53 -2.25 -5.07
N ILE A 107 2.83 -1.14 -5.74
CA ILE A 107 2.62 -0.92 -7.16
C ILE A 107 3.99 -0.80 -7.83
N THR A 108 4.20 -1.60 -8.87
CA THR A 108 5.35 -1.53 -9.78
C THR A 108 4.83 -1.35 -11.21
N PRO A 109 5.67 -0.99 -12.19
CA PRO A 109 5.26 -0.94 -13.59
C PRO A 109 4.69 -2.26 -14.13
N ALA A 110 5.10 -3.39 -13.56
CA ALA A 110 4.70 -4.72 -14.03
C ALA A 110 3.49 -5.31 -13.29
N LEU A 111 3.28 -4.93 -12.02
CA LEU A 111 2.31 -5.58 -11.15
C LEU A 111 1.91 -4.69 -9.95
N SER A 112 0.66 -4.82 -9.54
CA SER A 112 0.15 -4.35 -8.25
C SER A 112 -0.15 -5.54 -7.34
N THR A 113 0.41 -5.55 -6.13
CA THR A 113 0.23 -6.60 -5.12
C THR A 113 -0.26 -5.99 -3.82
N ASN A 114 -1.25 -6.61 -3.17
CA ASN A 114 -1.65 -6.29 -1.81
C ASN A 114 -1.38 -7.46 -0.88
N SER A 115 -0.35 -7.34 -0.04
CA SER A 115 0.04 -8.33 0.96
C SER A 115 -0.51 -7.94 2.31
N ILE A 116 -1.14 -8.89 3.00
CA ILE A 116 -1.72 -8.69 4.32
C ILE A 116 -1.04 -9.60 5.31
N PHE A 117 -0.67 -9.04 6.45
CA PHE A 117 -0.09 -9.73 7.59
C PHE A 117 -0.95 -9.51 8.83
N LEU A 118 -1.13 -10.55 9.63
CA LEU A 118 -1.84 -10.48 10.90
C LEU A 118 -1.05 -11.26 11.94
N TYR A 119 -0.62 -10.59 13.00
CA TYR A 119 -0.07 -11.20 14.19
C TYR A 119 -1.10 -11.14 15.32
N ASP A 120 -1.49 -12.30 15.86
CA ASP A 120 -2.58 -12.41 16.83
C ASP A 120 -2.13 -12.45 18.31
N GLY A 121 -0.82 -12.34 18.55
CA GLY A 121 -0.19 -12.56 19.86
C GLY A 121 0.56 -13.88 19.96
N SER A 122 0.46 -14.75 18.96
CA SER A 122 1.21 -16.02 18.94
C SER A 122 1.66 -16.41 17.54
N TYR A 123 0.78 -16.29 16.55
CA TYR A 123 1.06 -16.67 15.17
C TYR A 123 1.03 -15.46 14.24
N LEU A 124 1.89 -15.50 13.23
CA LEU A 124 1.88 -14.58 12.11
C LEU A 124 1.23 -15.26 10.91
N TYR A 125 0.12 -14.69 10.48
CA TYR A 125 -0.61 -15.06 9.28
C TYR A 125 -0.24 -14.11 8.16
N SER A 126 0.01 -14.64 6.96
CA SER A 126 0.31 -13.84 5.78
C SER A 126 -0.45 -14.35 4.57
N TRP A 127 -1.03 -13.45 3.77
CA TRP A 127 -1.71 -13.80 2.53
C TRP A 127 -1.73 -12.61 1.56
N THR A 128 -2.11 -12.87 0.32
CA THR A 128 -2.35 -11.82 -0.69
C THR A 128 -3.86 -11.58 -0.80
N GLU A 129 -4.28 -10.31 -0.88
CA GLU A 129 -5.69 -9.93 -1.08
C GLU A 129 -6.30 -10.70 -2.26
N GLY A 130 -7.50 -11.24 -2.06
CA GLY A 130 -8.21 -12.03 -3.07
C GLY A 130 -7.71 -13.48 -3.24
N LYS A 131 -6.68 -13.92 -2.51
CA LYS A 131 -6.29 -15.34 -2.48
C LYS A 131 -6.98 -16.07 -1.33
N SER A 132 -7.34 -17.33 -1.58
CA SER A 132 -7.96 -18.24 -0.60
C SER A 132 -6.94 -19.03 0.22
N THR A 133 -5.64 -18.84 -0.03
CA THR A 133 -4.56 -19.51 0.70
C THR A 133 -3.58 -18.50 1.27
N GLY A 134 -3.06 -18.82 2.46
CA GLY A 134 -2.06 -18.04 3.17
C GLY A 134 -1.04 -18.94 3.86
N LYS A 135 -0.03 -18.32 4.45
CA LYS A 135 1.00 -18.99 5.26
C LYS A 135 0.85 -18.62 6.73
N VAL A 136 1.10 -19.57 7.62
CA VAL A 136 1.21 -19.31 9.06
C VAL A 136 2.63 -19.62 9.54
N THR A 137 3.17 -18.73 10.38
CA THR A 137 4.43 -18.94 11.09
C THR A 137 4.28 -18.54 12.55
N GLN A 138 5.23 -18.93 13.39
CA GLN A 138 5.27 -18.55 14.80
C GLN A 138 6.54 -17.72 15.05
N PRO A 139 6.46 -16.38 14.88
CA PRO A 139 7.63 -15.53 15.08
C PRO A 139 8.02 -15.54 16.58
N LYS A 140 9.32 -15.62 16.86
CA LYS A 140 9.85 -15.54 18.23
C LYS A 140 10.37 -14.15 18.55
N THR A 141 10.79 -13.43 17.51
CA THR A 141 11.40 -12.11 17.59
C THR A 141 10.90 -11.24 16.45
N ILE A 142 11.13 -9.92 16.54
CA ILE A 142 10.79 -8.97 15.47
C ILE A 142 11.53 -9.30 14.17
N LYS A 143 12.73 -9.89 14.26
CA LYS A 143 13.49 -10.32 13.08
C LYS A 143 12.81 -11.42 12.28
N ASP A 144 11.84 -12.12 12.89
CA ASP A 144 11.03 -13.13 12.22
C ASP A 144 9.82 -12.53 11.49
N LEU A 145 9.58 -11.22 11.64
CA LEU A 145 8.54 -10.51 10.90
C LEU A 145 8.99 -10.24 9.45
N PRO A 146 8.04 -10.16 8.49
CA PRO A 146 8.33 -9.82 7.11
C PRO A 146 9.08 -8.49 7.01
N SER A 147 10.08 -8.43 6.12
CA SER A 147 10.87 -7.22 5.87
C SER A 147 10.07 -6.02 5.32
N LEU A 148 8.80 -6.24 4.97
CA LEU A 148 7.85 -5.20 4.60
C LEU A 148 7.42 -4.35 5.81
N ILE A 149 7.47 -4.94 7.01
CA ILE A 149 7.20 -4.27 8.27
C ILE A 149 8.50 -3.55 8.70
N PRO A 150 8.52 -2.22 8.85
CA PRO A 150 9.74 -1.50 9.25
C PRO A 150 10.27 -1.96 10.62
N GLU A 151 11.55 -1.76 10.93
CA GLU A 151 12.06 -2.06 12.28
C GLU A 151 11.85 -0.87 13.24
N ASP A 152 11.82 0.34 12.70
CA ASP A 152 11.67 1.61 13.41
C ASP A 152 10.39 2.33 12.96
N ILE A 153 9.61 2.78 13.93
CA ILE A 153 8.31 3.48 13.76
C ILE A 153 8.28 4.82 14.50
N THR A 154 9.45 5.32 14.94
CA THR A 154 9.55 6.60 15.67
C THR A 154 9.24 7.80 14.80
N SER A 155 7.99 8.25 14.89
CA SER A 155 7.48 9.58 14.54
C SER A 155 7.72 10.06 13.11
N GLY A 156 6.69 10.70 12.53
CA GLY A 156 6.62 11.00 11.11
C GLY A 156 7.74 11.86 10.55
N ARG A 157 8.78 11.21 10.04
CA ARG A 157 9.79 11.81 9.18
C ARG A 157 9.54 11.34 7.76
N ILE A 158 9.55 12.30 6.83
CA ILE A 158 9.82 11.97 5.44
C ILE A 158 11.32 11.84 5.33
N LEU A 159 11.82 10.63 5.12
CA LEU A 159 13.24 10.37 4.84
C LEU A 159 13.45 10.33 3.34
N GLY A 160 14.34 11.19 2.84
CA GLY A 160 14.65 11.33 1.41
C GLY A 160 13.84 12.44 0.70
N SER A 161 14.06 12.57 -0.61
CA SER A 161 13.42 13.58 -1.46
C SER A 161 13.15 13.02 -2.86
N GLY A 162 12.03 13.41 -3.47
CA GLY A 162 11.68 13.03 -4.84
C GLY A 162 11.29 11.55 -4.96
N LEU A 163 11.93 10.82 -5.88
CA LEU A 163 11.59 9.43 -6.19
C LEU A 163 11.98 8.42 -5.10
N ASN A 164 12.74 8.81 -4.08
CA ASN A 164 13.13 7.95 -2.97
C ASN A 164 12.72 8.60 -1.66
N SER A 165 11.45 8.43 -1.28
CA SER A 165 10.89 9.02 -0.07
C SER A 165 10.17 7.97 0.75
N VAL A 166 10.39 7.97 2.05
CA VAL A 166 9.66 7.16 3.01
C VAL A 166 8.91 8.10 3.95
N GLY A 167 7.62 7.92 4.16
CA GLY A 167 6.80 8.68 5.08
C GLY A 167 6.05 7.76 6.04
N TRP A 168 5.89 8.21 7.29
CA TRP A 168 5.17 7.45 8.31
C TRP A 168 4.33 8.38 9.17
N ASN A 169 3.13 7.96 9.58
CA ASN A 169 2.26 8.76 10.45
C ASN A 169 1.41 7.85 11.35
N CYS A 170 1.74 7.80 12.64
CA CYS A 170 0.92 7.10 13.62
C CYS A 170 -0.05 8.04 14.32
N HIS A 171 -1.24 7.54 14.57
CA HIS A 171 -2.25 8.20 15.38
C HIS A 171 -3.00 7.16 16.21
N ALA A 172 -3.56 7.60 17.34
CA ALA A 172 -4.51 6.78 18.07
C ALA A 172 -5.73 6.49 17.18
N TRP A 173 -6.25 5.28 17.23
CA TRP A 173 -7.43 4.89 16.45
C TRP A 173 -8.47 4.19 17.34
N SER A 174 -9.73 4.29 16.95
CA SER A 174 -10.79 3.51 17.59
C SER A 174 -10.64 2.05 17.19
N LEU A 175 -10.46 1.17 18.18
CA LEU A 175 -10.25 -0.25 17.95
C LEU A 175 -11.39 -0.88 17.15
N ASP A 176 -11.10 -1.28 15.92
CA ASP A 176 -11.93 -2.20 15.15
C ASP A 176 -11.40 -3.63 15.32
N LYS A 177 -12.09 -4.43 16.14
CA LYS A 177 -11.70 -5.82 16.39
C LYS A 177 -11.68 -6.65 15.11
N SER A 178 -12.49 -6.32 14.10
CA SER A 178 -12.56 -7.10 12.86
C SER A 178 -11.25 -7.05 12.07
N LYS A 179 -10.47 -5.96 12.21
CA LYS A 179 -9.13 -5.86 11.61
C LYS A 179 -8.16 -6.86 12.21
N LEU A 180 -8.29 -7.20 13.49
CA LEU A 180 -7.35 -8.06 14.20
C LEU A 180 -7.78 -9.53 14.26
N VAL A 181 -8.74 -9.91 13.43
CA VAL A 181 -9.24 -11.28 13.32
C VAL A 181 -8.83 -11.86 11.96
N LYS A 182 -8.47 -13.14 11.98
CA LYS A 182 -8.13 -13.90 10.78
C LYS A 182 -9.34 -13.99 9.85
N PRO A 183 -9.19 -13.76 8.54
CA PRO A 183 -10.28 -13.92 7.61
C PRO A 183 -10.73 -15.39 7.51
N ALA A 184 -12.04 -15.62 7.49
CA ALA A 184 -12.61 -16.96 7.32
C ALA A 184 -12.40 -17.55 5.91
N TYR A 185 -12.18 -16.69 4.91
CA TYR A 185 -12.04 -17.09 3.51
C TYR A 185 -10.62 -17.57 3.13
N VAL A 186 -9.66 -17.48 4.05
CA VAL A 186 -8.27 -17.89 3.80
C VAL A 186 -7.95 -19.14 4.60
N VAL A 187 -7.48 -20.17 3.91
CA VAL A 187 -6.91 -21.38 4.50
C VAL A 187 -5.41 -21.15 4.71
N PHE A 188 -4.95 -21.30 5.95
CA PHE A 188 -3.54 -21.10 6.31
C PHE A 188 -2.85 -22.44 6.50
N ASN A 189 -1.71 -22.60 5.84
CA ASN A 189 -0.84 -23.77 5.92
C ASN A 189 0.55 -23.39 6.40
#